data_AF-A0A4Q2Z6D3-F1
#
_entry.id   AF-A0A4Q2Z6D3-F1
#
_cell.length_a   1.000
_cell.length_b   1.000
_cell.length_c   1.000
_cell.angle_alpha   90.00
_cell.angle_beta   90.00
_cell.angle_gamma   90.00
#
_symmetry.space_group_name_H-M   'P 1'
#
loop_
_entity.id
_entity.type
_entity.pdbx_description
1 polymer ?
#
loop_
_entity_poly.entity_id
_entity_poly.type
_entity_poly.pdbx_seq_one_letter_code
_entity_poly.pdbx_strand_id
1 'polypeptide(L)'
;MSRKPAQRTATRRGAKPVRKDARKRKGPGLLDQALAALPVSQATLTRITTWGIVGLAGLGVLGVASWFGVPGMIGTAVSETVGEAGFRVDEIQIDGLKRMDKMTVYQQALDQDSRAMPLVDLALVRERLLKYPWIEDARVSRRLPNTLRIFIVEREPAAIWQNHGQLMLIDAKGVALEPVKREAMPDLPLLIGEGA
;
A
#
# COMPACT_ATOMS: atom_id res chain seq x y z
N MET A 1 104.43 52.90 23.52
CA MET A 1 104.64 52.42 24.91
C MET A 1 103.34 52.60 25.70
N SER A 2 103.13 51.78 26.74
CA SER A 2 102.08 51.86 27.79
C SER A 2 100.84 50.95 27.72
N ARG A 3 101.09 49.69 28.10
CA ARG A 3 100.52 48.89 29.23
C ARG A 3 99.04 48.42 29.25
N LYS A 4 98.92 47.09 29.34
CA LYS A 4 97.79 46.19 29.70
C LYS A 4 97.35 46.29 31.18
N PRO A 5 96.21 45.68 31.59
CA PRO A 5 96.18 44.30 32.16
C PRO A 5 95.05 43.41 31.53
N ALA A 6 95.19 42.08 31.31
CA ALA A 6 95.06 40.90 32.23
C ALA A 6 93.65 40.80 32.88
N GLN A 7 92.89 39.68 32.94
CA GLN A 7 93.18 38.23 32.89
C GLN A 7 91.87 37.39 32.85
N ARG A 8 91.91 36.21 32.19
CA ARG A 8 91.28 34.88 32.49
C ARG A 8 89.78 34.79 32.92
N THR A 9 88.94 33.89 32.38
CA THR A 9 88.97 32.42 32.60
C THR A 9 87.95 31.68 31.70
N ALA A 10 88.30 30.46 31.27
CA ALA A 10 87.51 29.30 30.78
C ALA A 10 86.04 29.50 30.30
N THR A 11 85.59 28.95 29.18
CA THR A 11 85.28 27.51 29.05
C THR A 11 84.98 27.13 27.60
N ARG A 12 85.52 26.00 27.14
CA ARG A 12 85.01 25.26 25.98
C ARG A 12 83.55 24.87 26.23
N ARG A 13 82.63 25.26 25.35
CA ARG A 13 81.33 24.59 25.18
C ARG A 13 81.05 24.43 23.70
N GLY A 14 80.97 23.17 23.27
CA GLY A 14 80.72 22.81 21.88
C GLY A 14 79.40 23.39 21.38
N ALA A 15 79.44 23.96 20.19
CA ALA A 15 78.25 24.35 19.45
C ALA A 15 77.47 23.08 19.06
N LYS A 16 76.25 22.93 19.57
CA LYS A 16 75.30 21.93 19.05
C LYS A 16 74.72 22.46 17.73
N PRO A 17 74.60 21.65 16.67
CA PRO A 17 74.00 22.09 15.43
C PRO A 17 72.49 22.28 15.60
N VAL A 18 71.98 23.42 15.14
CA VAL A 18 70.55 23.71 15.04
C VAL A 18 69.94 22.78 13.98
N ARG A 19 69.13 21.82 14.42
CA ARG A 19 68.34 20.97 13.53
C ARG A 19 67.24 21.83 12.90
N LYS A 20 67.29 22.02 11.59
CA LYS A 20 66.18 22.54 10.80
C LYS A 20 65.06 21.50 10.82
N ASP A 21 63.93 21.82 11.42
CA ASP A 21 62.71 21.01 11.35
C ASP A 21 62.21 20.99 9.90
N ALA A 22 62.63 19.97 9.15
CA ALA A 22 62.07 19.64 7.87
C ALA A 22 60.63 19.16 8.09
N ARG A 23 59.64 20.00 7.80
CA ARG A 23 58.24 19.59 7.67
C ARG A 23 58.18 18.41 6.69
N LYS A 24 57.99 17.19 7.21
CA LYS A 24 57.71 15.99 6.42
C LYS A 24 56.47 16.27 5.57
N ARG A 25 56.66 16.51 4.27
CA ARG A 25 55.58 16.44 3.28
C ARG A 25 55.10 14.99 3.30
N LYS A 26 53.88 14.74 3.79
CA LYS A 26 53.25 13.42 3.66
C LYS A 26 53.18 13.11 2.17
N GLY A 27 53.88 12.07 1.72
CA GLY A 27 53.79 11.60 0.34
C GLY A 27 52.35 11.17 0.02
N PRO A 28 51.99 11.13 -1.27
CA PRO A 28 50.65 10.70 -1.69
C PRO A 28 50.34 9.30 -1.13
N GLY A 29 49.12 9.11 -0.63
CA GLY A 29 48.69 7.84 -0.06
C GLY A 29 48.62 6.74 -1.12
N LEU A 30 48.55 5.46 -0.70
CA LEU A 30 48.43 4.33 -1.64
C LEU A 30 47.19 4.44 -2.55
N LEU A 31 46.14 5.11 -2.07
CA LEU A 31 44.96 5.46 -2.86
C LEU A 31 45.29 6.48 -3.95
N ASP A 32 46.09 7.51 -3.63
CA ASP A 32 46.49 8.55 -4.59
C ASP A 32 47.38 7.99 -5.71
N GLN A 33 48.22 6.99 -5.38
CA GLN A 33 49.09 6.33 -6.35
C GLN A 33 48.33 5.38 -7.28
N ALA A 34 47.30 4.69 -6.77
CA ALA A 34 46.40 3.89 -7.58
C ALA A 34 45.50 4.76 -8.49
N LEU A 35 45.06 5.93 -8.00
CA LEU A 35 44.28 6.89 -8.78
C LEU A 35 45.10 7.55 -9.91
N ALA A 36 46.42 7.68 -9.74
CA ALA A 36 47.32 8.23 -10.77
C ALA A 36 47.61 7.26 -11.94
N ALA A 37 47.36 5.96 -11.76
CA ALA A 37 47.58 4.93 -12.79
C ALA A 37 46.38 4.76 -13.75
N LEU A 38 45.24 5.38 -13.44
CA LEU A 38 44.06 5.38 -14.30
C LEU A 38 44.14 6.57 -15.27
N PRO A 39 43.84 6.39 -16.58
CA PRO A 39 43.86 7.47 -17.58
C PRO A 39 42.68 8.46 -17.44
N VAL A 40 42.08 8.54 -16.25
CA VAL A 40 40.87 9.29 -15.95
C VAL A 40 41.23 10.42 -14.99
N SER A 41 40.86 11.65 -15.33
CA SER A 41 41.19 12.83 -14.52
C SER A 41 40.57 12.75 -13.12
N GLN A 42 41.24 13.31 -12.10
CA GLN A 42 40.68 13.40 -10.74
C GLN A 42 39.32 14.13 -10.72
N ALA A 43 39.12 15.10 -11.62
CA ALA A 43 37.86 15.81 -11.79
C ALA A 43 36.74 14.92 -12.36
N THR A 44 37.08 13.91 -13.17
CA THR A 44 36.11 12.94 -13.69
C THR A 44 35.70 11.95 -12.62
N LEU A 45 36.64 11.48 -11.80
CA LEU A 45 36.36 10.56 -10.69
C LEU A 45 35.49 11.21 -9.61
N THR A 46 35.77 12.45 -9.22
CA THR A 46 34.93 13.16 -8.25
C THR A 46 33.52 13.35 -8.78
N ARG A 47 33.34 13.72 -10.06
CA ARG A 47 32.02 13.82 -10.67
C ARG A 47 31.27 12.49 -10.64
N ILE A 48 31.90 11.38 -11.06
CA ILE A 48 31.26 10.06 -11.04
C ILE A 48 30.86 9.66 -9.61
N THR A 49 31.75 9.85 -8.64
CA THR A 49 31.47 9.55 -7.23
C THR A 49 30.35 10.43 -6.68
N THR A 50 30.36 11.74 -6.95
CA THR A 50 29.30 12.67 -6.51
C THR A 50 27.96 12.32 -7.13
N TRP A 51 27.89 12.14 -8.45
CA TRP A 51 26.65 11.74 -9.13
C TRP A 51 26.20 10.34 -8.70
N GLY A 52 27.13 9.43 -8.41
CA GLY A 52 26.85 8.11 -7.84
C GLY A 52 26.22 8.20 -6.45
N ILE A 53 26.79 8.99 -5.54
CA ILE A 53 26.23 9.21 -4.19
C ILE A 53 24.86 9.88 -4.28
N VAL A 54 24.71 10.90 -5.13
CA VAL A 54 23.42 11.59 -5.34
C VAL A 54 22.37 10.61 -5.87
N GLY A 55 22.72 9.79 -6.87
CA GLY A 55 21.84 8.76 -7.41
C GLY A 55 21.45 7.73 -6.34
N LEU A 56 22.41 7.25 -5.56
CA LEU A 56 22.17 6.25 -4.50
C LEU A 56 21.31 6.82 -3.36
N ALA A 57 21.57 8.07 -2.95
CA ALA A 57 20.72 8.78 -1.99
C ALA A 57 19.30 8.99 -2.52
N GLY A 58 19.16 9.36 -3.81
CA GLY A 58 17.87 9.49 -4.48
C GLY A 58 17.10 8.17 -4.51
N LEU A 59 17.76 7.07 -4.88
CA LEU A 59 17.17 5.72 -4.82
C LEU A 59 16.78 5.32 -3.39
N GLY A 60 17.60 5.68 -2.40
CA GLY A 60 17.28 5.48 -0.98
C GLY A 60 16.02 6.22 -0.55
N VAL A 61 15.88 7.50 -0.93
CA VAL A 61 14.68 8.30 -0.67
C VAL A 61 13.44 7.68 -1.34
N LEU A 62 13.55 7.27 -2.61
CA LEU A 62 12.45 6.60 -3.32
C LEU A 62 12.09 5.27 -2.67
N GLY A 63 13.08 4.48 -2.24
CA GLY A 63 12.86 3.22 -1.54
C GLY A 63 12.12 3.41 -0.20
N VAL A 64 12.55 4.39 0.61
CA VAL A 64 11.88 4.75 1.87
C VAL A 64 10.45 5.23 1.59
N ALA A 65 10.25 6.15 0.64
CA ALA A 65 8.93 6.65 0.26
C ALA A 65 8.00 5.52 -0.21
N SER A 66 8.52 4.57 -1.00
CA SER A 66 7.75 3.39 -1.43
C SER A 66 7.39 2.47 -0.27
N TRP A 67 8.31 2.26 0.69
CA TRP A 67 8.06 1.45 1.87
C TRP A 67 6.95 2.02 2.76
N PHE A 68 6.90 3.35 2.87
CA PHE A 68 5.84 4.07 3.57
C PHE A 68 4.57 4.31 2.72
N GLY A 69 4.48 3.72 1.52
CA GLY A 69 3.25 3.73 0.72
C GLY A 69 2.94 5.06 0.03
N VAL A 70 3.88 5.98 -0.09
CA VAL A 70 3.70 7.28 -0.76
C VAL A 70 3.10 7.15 -2.18
N PRO A 71 3.53 6.19 -3.02
CA PRO A 71 2.90 6.01 -4.34
C PRO A 71 1.41 5.65 -4.27
N GLY A 72 1.00 4.84 -3.29
CA GLY A 72 -0.41 4.48 -3.08
C GLY A 72 -1.25 5.67 -2.64
N MET A 73 -0.71 6.52 -1.75
CA MET A 73 -1.39 7.74 -1.29
C MET A 73 -1.62 8.75 -2.41
N ILE A 74 -0.67 8.89 -3.35
CA ILE A 74 -0.86 9.73 -4.54
C ILE A 74 -2.01 9.18 -5.41
N GLY A 75 -2.10 7.86 -5.56
CA GLY A 75 -3.18 7.20 -6.31
C GLY A 75 -4.56 7.41 -5.68
N THR A 76 -4.68 7.31 -4.35
CA THR A 76 -5.96 7.55 -3.65
C THR A 76 -6.36 9.02 -3.71
N ALA A 77 -5.43 9.96 -3.49
CA ALA A 77 -5.70 11.38 -3.60
C ALA A 77 -6.16 11.79 -5.01
N VAL A 78 -5.50 11.28 -6.05
CA VAL A 78 -5.94 11.50 -7.45
C VAL A 78 -7.33 10.90 -7.67
N SER A 79 -7.60 9.71 -7.16
CA SER A 79 -8.92 9.07 -7.32
C SER A 79 -10.03 9.80 -6.58
N GLU A 80 -9.75 10.38 -5.42
CA GLU A 80 -10.67 11.23 -4.64
C GLU A 80 -10.99 12.52 -5.40
N THR A 81 -9.98 13.21 -5.93
CA THR A 81 -10.20 14.41 -6.76
C THR A 81 -10.98 14.12 -8.05
N VAL A 82 -10.77 12.96 -8.68
CA VAL A 82 -11.60 12.50 -9.81
C VAL A 82 -13.04 12.23 -9.35
N GLY A 83 -13.23 11.74 -8.13
CA GLY A 83 -14.54 11.62 -7.50
C GLY A 83 -15.26 12.96 -7.36
N GLU A 84 -14.55 14.00 -6.93
CA GLU A 84 -15.08 15.38 -6.83
C GLU A 84 -15.45 15.97 -8.20
N ALA A 85 -14.82 15.51 -9.29
CA ALA A 85 -15.17 15.87 -10.66
C ALA A 85 -16.45 15.17 -11.19
N GLY A 86 -17.20 14.48 -10.33
CA GLY A 86 -18.48 13.83 -10.67
C GLY A 86 -18.41 12.31 -10.84
N PHE A 87 -17.25 11.69 -10.65
CA PHE A 87 -17.07 10.24 -10.66
C PHE A 87 -17.23 9.64 -9.26
N ARG A 88 -18.36 9.93 -8.62
CA ARG A 88 -18.71 9.41 -7.30
C ARG A 88 -19.99 8.58 -7.43
N VAL A 89 -20.13 7.53 -6.63
CA VAL A 89 -21.39 6.77 -6.57
C VAL A 89 -22.45 7.68 -5.97
N ASP A 90 -23.42 8.05 -6.80
CA ASP A 90 -24.62 8.80 -6.40
C ASP A 90 -25.88 7.96 -6.56
N GLU A 91 -25.90 7.06 -7.54
CA GLU A 91 -27.06 6.21 -7.84
C GLU A 91 -26.67 4.74 -7.81
N ILE A 92 -27.52 3.91 -7.20
CA ILE A 92 -27.40 2.45 -7.25
C ILE A 92 -28.67 1.90 -7.89
N GLN A 93 -28.51 1.28 -9.05
CA GLN A 93 -29.59 0.63 -9.78
C GLN A 93 -29.55 -0.87 -9.49
N ILE A 94 -30.64 -1.39 -8.94
CA ILE A 94 -30.77 -2.79 -8.53
C ILE A 94 -31.84 -3.47 -9.39
N ASP A 95 -31.40 -4.46 -10.16
CA ASP A 95 -32.21 -5.26 -11.07
C ASP A 95 -32.27 -6.73 -10.59
N GLY A 96 -33.33 -7.45 -10.98
CA GLY A 96 -33.43 -8.91 -10.78
C GLY A 96 -34.01 -9.37 -9.43
N LEU A 97 -34.32 -8.43 -8.53
CA LEU A 97 -35.06 -8.72 -7.31
C LEU A 97 -36.55 -8.99 -7.60
N LYS A 98 -37.10 -10.03 -6.97
CA LYS A 98 -38.49 -10.47 -7.07
C LYS A 98 -39.18 -10.45 -5.70
N ARG A 99 -38.52 -10.97 -4.66
CA ARG A 99 -39.08 -11.15 -3.31
C ARG A 99 -38.34 -10.33 -2.26
N MET A 100 -37.03 -10.14 -2.40
CA MET A 100 -36.25 -9.40 -1.41
C MET A 100 -36.54 -7.90 -1.50
N ASP A 101 -36.45 -7.23 -0.35
CA ASP A 101 -36.47 -5.77 -0.30
C ASP A 101 -35.19 -5.19 -0.94
N LYS A 102 -35.38 -4.23 -1.84
CA LYS A 102 -34.29 -3.53 -2.51
C LYS A 102 -33.42 -2.76 -1.52
N MET A 103 -34.00 -2.29 -0.41
CA MET A 103 -33.26 -1.51 0.58
C MET A 103 -32.19 -2.32 1.30
N THR A 104 -32.39 -3.63 1.51
CA THR A 104 -31.38 -4.51 2.12
C THR A 104 -30.12 -4.57 1.26
N VAL A 105 -30.29 -4.73 -0.05
CA VAL A 105 -29.19 -4.75 -1.02
C VAL A 105 -28.52 -3.38 -1.11
N TYR A 106 -29.32 -2.30 -1.12
CA TYR A 106 -28.82 -0.94 -1.20
C TYR A 106 -27.92 -0.58 -0.02
N GLN A 107 -28.35 -0.91 1.21
CA GLN A 107 -27.56 -0.67 2.42
C GLN A 107 -26.22 -1.42 2.37
N GLN A 108 -26.23 -2.67 1.91
CA GLN A 108 -25.01 -3.46 1.81
C GLN A 108 -24.04 -2.94 0.73
N ALA A 109 -24.58 -2.42 -0.38
CA ALA A 109 -23.77 -1.84 -1.45
C ALA A 109 -23.14 -0.49 -1.05
N LEU A 110 -23.76 0.26 -0.13
CA LEU A 110 -23.25 1.55 0.36
C LEU A 110 -22.24 1.44 1.51
N ASP A 111 -22.11 0.28 2.13
CA ASP A 111 -21.15 0.01 3.19
C ASP A 111 -19.73 -0.12 2.61
N GLN A 112 -19.19 0.98 2.07
CA GLN A 112 -17.87 1.05 1.45
C GLN A 112 -17.07 2.22 2.06
N ASP A 113 -15.76 2.05 2.18
CA ASP A 113 -14.87 3.05 2.78
C ASP A 113 -14.83 4.36 1.98
N SER A 114 -15.00 4.29 0.66
CA SER A 114 -15.06 5.44 -0.23
C SER A 114 -16.15 5.29 -1.29
N ARG A 115 -16.79 6.42 -1.62
CA ARG A 115 -17.77 6.51 -2.72
C ARG A 115 -17.14 6.94 -4.04
N ALA A 116 -15.85 7.24 -4.09
CA ALA A 116 -15.19 7.58 -5.36
C ALA A 116 -15.22 6.35 -6.28
N MET A 117 -15.82 6.49 -7.47
CA MET A 117 -16.04 5.37 -8.41
C MET A 117 -14.79 4.54 -8.73
N PRO A 118 -13.59 5.15 -8.88
CA PRO A 118 -12.36 4.38 -9.10
C PRO A 118 -11.94 3.53 -7.89
N LEU A 119 -12.27 3.98 -6.67
CA LEU A 119 -11.88 3.33 -5.42
C LEU A 119 -12.87 2.26 -4.95
N VAL A 120 -14.10 2.25 -5.48
CA VAL A 120 -15.09 1.22 -5.13
C VAL A 120 -14.60 -0.15 -5.58
N ASP A 121 -14.47 -1.09 -4.66
CA ASP A 121 -14.15 -2.48 -5.00
C ASP A 121 -15.42 -3.27 -5.36
N LEU A 122 -15.64 -3.48 -6.66
CA LEU A 122 -16.82 -4.22 -7.15
C LEU A 122 -16.81 -5.70 -6.74
N ALA A 123 -15.62 -6.30 -6.61
CA ALA A 123 -15.50 -7.71 -6.22
C ALA A 123 -15.89 -7.87 -4.75
N LEU A 124 -15.40 -6.97 -3.90
CA LEU A 124 -15.78 -6.95 -2.49
C LEU A 124 -17.28 -6.72 -2.29
N VAL A 125 -17.89 -5.79 -3.04
CA VAL A 125 -19.35 -5.58 -3.01
C VAL A 125 -20.07 -6.87 -3.40
N ARG A 126 -19.66 -7.54 -4.48
CA ARG A 126 -20.25 -8.82 -4.90
C ARG A 126 -20.13 -9.87 -3.81
N GLU A 127 -18.95 -10.07 -3.24
CA GLU A 127 -18.73 -11.05 -2.17
C GLU A 127 -19.60 -10.80 -0.95
N ARG A 128 -19.79 -9.53 -0.56
CA ARG A 128 -20.69 -9.14 0.53
C ARG A 128 -22.15 -9.46 0.23
N LEU A 129 -22.60 -9.26 -1.01
CA LEU A 129 -23.96 -9.60 -1.43
C LEU A 129 -24.19 -11.11 -1.41
N LEU A 130 -23.22 -11.91 -1.87
CA LEU A 130 -23.34 -13.39 -1.88
C LEU A 130 -23.42 -14.03 -0.49
N LYS A 131 -23.13 -13.30 0.59
CA LYS A 131 -23.35 -13.77 1.96
C LYS A 131 -24.83 -13.84 2.34
N TYR A 132 -25.72 -13.18 1.59
CA TYR A 132 -27.15 -13.24 1.84
C TYR A 132 -27.74 -14.53 1.25
N PRO A 133 -28.41 -15.37 2.05
CA PRO A 133 -28.87 -16.68 1.59
C PRO A 133 -29.80 -16.63 0.38
N TRP A 134 -30.62 -15.58 0.30
CA TRP A 134 -31.54 -15.33 -0.80
C TRP A 134 -30.87 -15.00 -2.14
N ILE A 135 -29.60 -14.65 -2.13
CA ILE A 135 -28.86 -14.32 -3.35
C ILE A 135 -28.17 -15.59 -3.86
N GLU A 136 -28.52 -16.01 -5.07
CA GLU A 136 -27.82 -17.10 -5.76
C GLU A 136 -26.57 -16.59 -6.46
N ASP A 137 -26.70 -15.49 -7.19
CA ASP A 137 -25.58 -14.81 -7.83
C ASP A 137 -25.80 -13.29 -7.86
N ALA A 138 -24.71 -12.53 -7.96
CA ALA A 138 -24.73 -11.09 -8.09
C ALA A 138 -23.68 -10.63 -9.10
N ARG A 139 -24.06 -9.68 -9.96
CA ARG A 139 -23.15 -9.01 -10.89
C ARG A 139 -23.15 -7.52 -10.60
N VAL A 140 -21.98 -7.00 -10.28
CA VAL A 140 -21.77 -5.58 -9.98
C VAL A 140 -20.97 -4.95 -11.11
N SER A 141 -21.44 -3.82 -11.64
CA SER A 141 -20.80 -3.12 -12.74
C SER A 141 -20.90 -1.61 -12.57
N ARG A 142 -19.91 -0.88 -13.11
CA ARG A 142 -19.92 0.58 -13.14
C ARG A 142 -20.65 1.07 -14.39
N ARG A 143 -21.59 1.97 -14.21
CA ARG A 143 -22.20 2.80 -15.24
C ARG A 143 -21.73 4.23 -15.00
N LEU A 144 -20.73 4.63 -15.78
CA LEU A 144 -20.15 5.97 -15.65
C LEU A 144 -21.19 7.05 -16.04
N PRO A 145 -21.10 8.24 -15.44
CA PRO A 145 -20.06 8.68 -14.50
C PRO A 145 -20.27 8.26 -13.04
N ASN A 146 -21.50 8.04 -12.58
CA ASN A 146 -21.86 8.06 -11.16
C ASN A 146 -22.82 6.95 -10.68
N THR A 147 -23.08 5.93 -11.52
CA THR A 147 -24.05 4.87 -11.22
C THR A 147 -23.36 3.51 -10.99
N LEU A 148 -23.73 2.80 -9.93
CA LEU A 148 -23.45 1.38 -9.79
C LEU A 148 -24.68 0.57 -10.20
N ARG A 149 -24.50 -0.33 -11.16
CA ARG A 149 -25.55 -1.26 -11.57
C ARG A 149 -25.28 -2.63 -10.98
N ILE A 150 -26.22 -3.09 -10.18
CA ILE A 150 -26.20 -4.38 -9.49
C ILE A 150 -27.33 -5.22 -10.07
N PHE A 151 -26.98 -6.35 -10.68
CA PHE A 151 -27.93 -7.34 -11.15
C PHE A 151 -27.88 -8.54 -10.21
N ILE A 152 -29.02 -8.88 -9.61
CA ILE A 152 -29.14 -9.96 -8.62
C ILE A 152 -29.94 -11.10 -9.24
N VAL A 153 -29.44 -12.33 -9.04
CA VAL A 153 -30.19 -13.55 -9.27
C VAL A 153 -30.67 -14.02 -7.91
N GLU A 154 -31.96 -13.84 -7.65
CA GLU A 154 -32.59 -14.38 -6.44
C GLU A 154 -32.73 -15.89 -6.54
N ARG A 155 -32.47 -16.55 -5.41
CA ARG A 155 -32.63 -17.98 -5.22
C ARG A 155 -34.12 -18.34 -5.16
N GLU A 156 -34.51 -19.40 -5.85
CA GLU A 156 -35.90 -19.86 -5.85
C GLU A 156 -36.13 -20.91 -4.76
N PRO A 157 -37.13 -20.70 -3.88
CA PRO A 157 -37.46 -21.69 -2.86
C PRO A 157 -38.10 -22.92 -3.50
N ALA A 158 -37.69 -24.09 -3.04
CA ALA A 158 -38.13 -25.37 -3.58
C ALA A 158 -38.91 -26.21 -2.54
N ALA A 159 -38.60 -26.05 -1.26
CA ALA A 159 -39.23 -26.83 -0.19
C ALA A 159 -39.21 -26.07 1.15
N ILE A 160 -39.94 -26.61 2.11
CA ILE A 160 -39.93 -26.19 3.51
C ILE A 160 -39.28 -27.30 4.31
N TRP A 161 -38.20 -26.98 5.01
CA TRP A 161 -37.52 -27.89 5.89
C TRP A 161 -37.99 -27.70 7.32
N GLN A 162 -38.49 -28.77 7.94
CA GLN A 162 -38.81 -28.81 9.36
C GLN A 162 -37.70 -29.51 10.15
N ASN A 163 -37.08 -28.77 11.05
CA ASN A 163 -36.09 -29.32 11.98
C ASN A 163 -36.37 -28.85 13.42
N HIS A 164 -36.48 -29.79 14.36
CA HIS A 164 -36.77 -29.50 15.78
C HIS A 164 -37.95 -28.54 16.00
N GLY A 165 -38.98 -28.62 15.14
CA GLY A 165 -40.17 -27.76 15.21
C GLY A 165 -40.04 -26.37 14.58
N GLN A 166 -38.84 -25.99 14.09
CA GLN A 166 -38.61 -24.80 13.29
C GLN A 166 -38.85 -25.11 11.81
N LEU A 167 -39.49 -24.18 11.09
CA LEU A 167 -39.72 -24.27 9.66
C LEU A 167 -38.83 -23.26 8.95
N MET A 168 -38.06 -23.74 7.98
CA MET A 168 -37.16 -22.94 7.17
C MET A 168 -37.47 -23.16 5.69
N LEU A 169 -37.53 -22.08 4.92
CA LEU A 169 -37.59 -22.15 3.48
C LEU A 169 -36.21 -22.57 2.96
N ILE A 170 -36.15 -23.54 2.03
CA ILE A 170 -34.90 -23.99 1.42
C ILE A 170 -34.98 -23.96 -0.11
N ASP A 171 -33.84 -23.80 -0.77
CA ASP A 171 -33.74 -23.94 -2.23
C ASP A 171 -33.51 -25.41 -2.65
N ALA A 172 -33.46 -25.65 -3.97
CA ALA A 172 -33.20 -26.98 -4.53
C ALA A 172 -31.78 -27.53 -4.21
N LYS A 173 -30.87 -26.69 -3.69
CA LYS A 173 -29.50 -27.05 -3.28
C LYS A 173 -29.41 -27.27 -1.76
N GLY A 174 -30.52 -27.14 -1.02
CA GLY A 174 -30.56 -27.27 0.44
C GLY A 174 -30.09 -26.04 1.22
N VAL A 175 -29.97 -24.88 0.58
CA VAL A 175 -29.59 -23.62 1.26
C VAL A 175 -30.79 -23.07 2.00
N ALA A 176 -30.65 -22.84 3.31
CA ALA A 176 -31.67 -22.22 4.14
C ALA A 176 -31.81 -20.71 3.84
N LEU A 177 -33.03 -20.28 3.55
CA LEU A 177 -33.36 -18.93 3.09
C LEU A 177 -33.90 -18.04 4.21
N GLU A 178 -35.07 -18.39 4.74
CA GLU A 178 -35.72 -17.65 5.82
C GLU A 178 -36.61 -18.55 6.67
N PRO A 179 -36.88 -18.17 7.93
CA PRO A 179 -37.87 -18.86 8.76
C PRO A 179 -39.29 -18.64 8.25
N VAL A 180 -40.09 -19.69 8.23
CA VAL A 180 -41.50 -19.66 7.83
C VAL A 180 -42.40 -19.81 9.05
N LYS A 181 -43.39 -18.93 9.18
CA LYS A 181 -44.45 -19.08 10.19
C LYS A 181 -45.47 -20.12 9.71
N ARG A 182 -45.98 -20.96 10.61
CA ARG A 182 -46.96 -22.02 10.27
C ARG A 182 -48.20 -21.47 9.59
N GLU A 183 -48.61 -20.25 9.93
CA GLU A 183 -49.82 -19.60 9.44
C GLU A 183 -49.65 -19.00 8.03
N ALA A 184 -48.40 -18.81 7.58
CA ALA A 184 -48.05 -18.20 6.30
C ALA A 184 -47.25 -19.17 5.40
N MET A 185 -47.51 -20.47 5.56
CA MET A 185 -46.77 -21.52 4.87
C MET A 185 -47.12 -21.50 3.36
N PRO A 186 -46.13 -21.32 2.48
CA PRO A 186 -46.38 -21.40 1.04
C PRO A 186 -46.70 -22.84 0.62
N ASP A 187 -47.35 -23.00 -0.52
CA ASP A 187 -47.66 -24.31 -1.12
C ASP A 187 -46.40 -24.94 -1.73
N LEU A 188 -45.53 -25.46 -0.86
CA LEU A 188 -44.28 -26.12 -1.19
C LEU A 188 -44.16 -27.45 -0.43
N PRO A 189 -43.46 -28.45 -0.98
CA PRO A 189 -43.21 -29.71 -0.29
C PRO A 189 -42.57 -29.51 1.09
N LEU A 190 -43.04 -30.27 2.08
CA LEU A 190 -42.49 -30.29 3.44
C LEU A 190 -41.51 -31.46 3.61
N LEU A 191 -40.27 -31.16 3.97
CA LEU A 191 -39.22 -32.12 4.29
C LEU A 191 -39.02 -32.17 5.81
N ILE A 192 -39.00 -33.38 6.37
CA ILE A 192 -38.91 -33.61 7.82
C ILE A 192 -37.72 -34.52 8.11
N GLY A 193 -36.80 -34.07 8.96
CA GLY A 193 -35.66 -34.87 9.43
C GLY A 193 -34.34 -34.10 9.47
N GLU A 194 -33.35 -34.66 10.17
CA GLU A 194 -31.98 -34.14 10.15
C GLU A 194 -31.33 -34.40 8.80
N GLY A 195 -31.00 -33.34 8.05
CA GLY A 195 -30.28 -33.42 6.77
C GLY A 195 -31.10 -33.79 5.54
N ALA A 196 -32.43 -33.58 5.58
CA ALA A 196 -33.37 -33.85 4.49
C ALA A 196 -33.50 -32.67 3.51
#